data_AF-A0A842VYU9-F1
#
_entry.id   AF-A0A842VYU9-F1
#
_cell.length_a   1.000
_cell.length_b   1.000
_cell.length_c   1.000
_cell.angle_alpha   90.00
_cell.angle_beta   90.00
_cell.angle_gamma   90.00
#
_symmetry.space_group_name_H-M   'P 1'
#
loop_
_entity.id
_entity.type
_entity.pdbx_description
1 polymer ?
#
loop_
_entity_poly.entity_id
_entity_poly.type
_entity_poly.pdbx_seq_one_letter_code
_entity_poly.pdbx_strand_id
1 'polypeptide(L)'
;MDVIIKDDEYDAEDIKVLKGLEGVRKRPSMYIGSTHKEGWHHLIWEVVDNSIDEALAGFCSKINIKINNDDSITIEDDGRGIPTGIHKDYNKPTLEVIITHLHAGGKFDKGSYKISGGLHGVGISVVAACAEWMFVEIFRDNKYYCQKFGKGLKLTELKSIPIEEYQKQNGLTCTATEKSQENSKQETKKNKDTENGNENENENENESDVEFSFQ
;
A
#
# COMPACT_ATOMS: atom_id res chain seq x y z
N MET A 1 -16.16 -46.92 -26.89
CA MET A 1 -16.04 -46.01 -25.74
C MET A 1 -15.49 -44.74 -26.33
N ASP A 2 -16.41 -43.87 -26.74
CA ASP A 2 -16.07 -42.73 -27.57
C ASP A 2 -15.50 -41.64 -26.66
N VAL A 3 -14.23 -41.35 -26.85
CA VAL A 3 -13.58 -40.20 -26.23
C VAL A 3 -14.08 -38.98 -26.98
N ILE A 4 -15.02 -38.25 -26.38
CA ILE A 4 -15.40 -36.92 -26.88
C ILE A 4 -14.21 -35.99 -26.56
N ILE A 5 -13.40 -35.71 -27.57
CA ILE A 5 -12.46 -34.60 -27.53
C ILE A 5 -13.32 -33.35 -27.76
N LYS A 6 -13.41 -32.50 -26.74
CA LYS A 6 -13.98 -31.17 -26.87
C LYS A 6 -12.94 -30.34 -27.62
N ASP A 7 -13.24 -29.90 -28.84
CA ASP A 7 -12.42 -28.88 -29.50
C ASP A 7 -12.57 -27.59 -28.69
N ASP A 8 -11.59 -27.29 -27.85
CA ASP A 8 -11.43 -25.97 -27.26
C ASP A 8 -10.88 -25.06 -28.37
N GLU A 9 -11.77 -24.56 -29.23
CA GLU A 9 -11.44 -23.53 -30.21
C GLU A 9 -10.93 -22.29 -29.46
N TYR A 10 -9.65 -21.98 -29.63
CA TYR A 10 -9.03 -20.76 -29.11
C TYR A 10 -9.37 -19.60 -30.03
N ASP A 11 -10.19 -18.67 -29.56
CA ASP A 11 -10.68 -17.55 -30.35
C ASP A 11 -10.35 -16.18 -29.74
N ALA A 12 -10.83 -15.11 -30.37
CA ALA A 12 -10.56 -13.74 -29.91
C ALA A 12 -11.18 -13.45 -28.53
N GLU A 13 -12.23 -14.17 -28.11
CA GLU A 13 -12.91 -13.99 -26.83
C GLU A 13 -12.08 -14.56 -25.66
N ASP A 14 -11.15 -15.47 -25.94
CA ASP A 14 -10.19 -16.00 -24.96
C ASP A 14 -9.11 -14.99 -24.55
N ILE A 15 -8.92 -13.91 -25.33
CA ILE A 15 -7.95 -12.86 -25.03
C ILE A 15 -8.48 -11.94 -23.94
N LYS A 16 -7.90 -12.06 -22.74
CA LYS A 16 -8.29 -11.23 -21.58
C LYS A 16 -7.38 -10.03 -21.42
N VAL A 17 -7.98 -8.84 -21.38
CA VAL A 17 -7.31 -7.59 -21.01
C VAL A 17 -7.61 -7.27 -19.55
N LEU A 18 -6.57 -7.26 -18.71
CA LEU A 18 -6.68 -6.85 -17.31
C LEU A 18 -6.59 -5.31 -17.23
N LYS A 19 -7.60 -4.67 -16.64
CA LYS A 19 -7.68 -3.20 -16.60
C LYS A 19 -7.12 -2.64 -15.29
N GLY A 20 -6.53 -1.44 -15.35
CA GLY A 20 -5.99 -0.75 -14.18
C GLY A 20 -5.02 -1.64 -13.38
N LEU A 21 -5.32 -1.86 -12.11
CA LEU A 21 -4.48 -2.63 -11.19
C LEU A 21 -4.86 -4.12 -11.10
N GLU A 22 -5.78 -4.62 -11.94
CA GLU A 22 -6.13 -6.04 -12.00
C GLU A 22 -4.92 -6.93 -12.32
N GLY A 23 -4.04 -6.44 -13.20
CA GLY A 23 -2.79 -7.13 -13.56
C GLY A 23 -1.88 -7.36 -12.35
N VAL A 24 -1.67 -6.30 -11.55
CA VAL A 24 -0.90 -6.36 -10.30
C VAL A 24 -1.50 -7.39 -9.35
N ARG A 25 -2.82 -7.35 -9.15
CA ARG A 25 -3.49 -8.26 -8.21
C ARG A 25 -3.46 -9.71 -8.66
N LYS A 26 -3.52 -9.95 -9.98
CA LYS A 26 -3.47 -11.31 -10.53
C LYS A 26 -2.06 -11.89 -10.49
N ARG A 27 -1.04 -11.04 -10.60
CA ARG A 27 0.39 -11.42 -10.70
C ARG A 27 1.28 -10.53 -9.81
N PRO A 28 1.05 -10.48 -8.48
CA PRO A 28 1.76 -9.55 -7.60
C PRO A 28 3.28 -9.77 -7.59
N SER A 29 3.74 -11.03 -7.65
CA SER A 29 5.17 -11.36 -7.69
C SER A 29 5.93 -10.75 -8.87
N MET A 30 5.25 -10.38 -9.97
CA MET A 30 5.87 -9.65 -11.07
C MET A 30 6.30 -8.23 -10.68
N TYR A 31 5.63 -7.64 -9.69
CA TYR A 31 5.84 -6.27 -9.23
C TYR A 31 6.64 -6.21 -7.93
N ILE A 32 6.43 -7.17 -7.02
CA ILE A 32 7.05 -7.19 -5.68
C ILE A 32 8.03 -8.36 -5.48
N GLY A 33 8.37 -9.10 -6.54
CA GLY A 33 9.31 -10.22 -6.54
C GLY A 33 8.79 -11.52 -5.90
N SER A 34 8.06 -11.42 -4.79
CA SER A 34 7.57 -12.54 -3.98
C SER A 34 6.19 -12.22 -3.40
N THR A 35 5.38 -13.24 -3.07
CA THR A 35 4.16 -13.07 -2.25
C THR A 35 4.37 -13.54 -0.81
N HIS A 36 5.63 -13.79 -0.43
CA HIS A 36 6.03 -14.11 0.94
C HIS A 36 6.58 -12.84 1.63
N LYS A 37 7.26 -13.02 2.77
CA LYS A 37 7.75 -11.94 3.63
C LYS A 37 8.59 -10.89 2.88
N GLU A 38 9.38 -11.31 1.90
CA GLU A 38 10.21 -10.39 1.11
C GLU A 38 9.36 -9.41 0.31
N GLY A 39 8.27 -9.89 -0.29
CA GLY A 39 7.33 -9.04 -1.03
C GLY A 39 6.58 -8.08 -0.12
N TRP A 40 6.23 -8.53 1.09
CA TRP A 40 5.64 -7.66 2.12
C TRP A 40 6.57 -6.54 2.52
N HIS A 41 7.84 -6.85 2.78
CA HIS A 41 8.85 -5.83 3.05
C HIS A 41 9.05 -4.90 1.85
N HIS A 42 9.03 -5.41 0.61
CA HIS A 42 9.08 -4.60 -0.60
C HIS A 42 7.97 -3.54 -0.62
N LEU A 43 6.72 -3.91 -0.29
CA LEU A 43 5.62 -2.95 -0.22
C LEU A 43 5.87 -1.80 0.77
N ILE A 44 6.45 -2.12 1.94
CA ILE A 44 6.83 -1.11 2.94
C ILE A 44 7.93 -0.21 2.36
N TRP A 45 8.96 -0.79 1.75
CA TRP A 45 10.07 -0.05 1.15
C TRP A 45 9.61 0.93 0.08
N GLU A 46 8.62 0.58 -0.75
CA GLU A 46 8.10 1.49 -1.78
C GLU A 46 7.48 2.77 -1.18
N VAL A 47 6.89 2.70 0.01
CA VAL A 47 6.36 3.88 0.71
C VAL A 47 7.48 4.66 1.38
N VAL A 48 8.38 3.97 2.09
CA VAL A 48 9.55 4.59 2.74
C VAL A 48 10.44 5.30 1.72
N ASP A 49 10.68 4.71 0.55
CA ASP A 49 11.49 5.30 -0.51
C ASP A 49 10.87 6.59 -1.06
N ASN A 50 9.53 6.71 -1.08
CA ASN A 50 8.89 7.96 -1.44
C ASN A 50 9.14 9.06 -0.41
N SER A 51 9.14 8.73 0.88
CA SER A 51 9.49 9.67 1.96
C SER A 51 10.97 10.03 1.93
N ILE A 52 11.86 9.07 1.66
CA ILE A 52 13.30 9.32 1.47
C ILE A 52 13.54 10.24 0.27
N ASP A 53 12.80 10.09 -0.82
CA ASP A 53 12.92 10.97 -1.98
C ASP A 53 12.53 12.42 -1.65
N GLU A 54 11.58 12.66 -0.74
CA GLU A 54 11.31 14.01 -0.20
C GLU A 54 12.48 14.53 0.64
N ALA A 55 13.13 13.67 1.43
CA ALA A 55 14.28 14.04 2.26
C ALA A 55 15.50 14.38 1.38
N LEU A 56 15.78 13.58 0.35
CA LEU A 56 16.84 13.84 -0.63
C LEU A 56 16.60 15.12 -1.43
N ALA A 57 15.34 15.52 -1.60
CA ALA A 57 14.96 16.79 -2.21
C ALA A 57 15.02 17.98 -1.23
N GLY A 58 15.32 17.74 0.05
CA GLY A 58 15.46 18.76 1.10
C GLY A 58 14.14 19.24 1.69
N PHE A 59 13.05 18.48 1.53
CA PHE A 59 11.72 18.86 2.02
C PHE A 59 11.25 18.08 3.25
N CYS A 60 11.84 16.91 3.51
CA CYS A 60 11.51 16.06 4.66
C CYS A 60 12.72 15.99 5.59
N SER A 61 12.50 16.21 6.89
CA SER A 61 13.51 16.10 7.95
C SER A 61 13.27 14.89 8.85
N LYS A 62 12.06 14.32 8.85
CA LYS A 62 11.66 13.25 9.75
C LYS A 62 10.75 12.25 9.05
N ILE A 63 11.08 10.96 9.22
CA ILE A 63 10.22 9.84 8.82
C ILE A 63 9.95 8.98 10.06
N ASN A 64 8.68 8.73 10.37
CA ASN A 64 8.25 7.84 11.43
C ASN A 64 7.61 6.59 10.82
N ILE A 65 8.02 5.42 11.31
CA ILE A 65 7.44 4.14 10.93
C ILE A 65 6.92 3.47 12.20
N LYS A 66 5.62 3.15 12.19
CA LYS A 66 4.95 2.47 13.29
C LYS A 66 4.33 1.17 12.81
N ILE A 67 4.49 0.11 13.60
CA ILE A 67 3.71 -1.12 13.48
C ILE A 67 2.56 -1.03 14.48
N ASN A 68 1.33 -1.13 13.98
CA ASN A 68 0.10 -1.03 14.77
C ASN A 68 -0.33 -2.40 15.31
N ASN A 69 -1.19 -2.40 16.32
CA ASN A 69 -1.69 -3.61 16.98
C ASN A 69 -2.53 -4.53 16.07
N ASP A 70 -3.01 -4.02 14.93
CA ASP A 70 -3.74 -4.78 13.92
C ASP A 70 -2.84 -5.29 12.78
N ASP A 71 -1.53 -5.37 13.04
CA ASP A 71 -0.46 -5.73 12.10
C ASP A 71 -0.33 -4.76 10.90
N SER A 72 -1.00 -3.63 10.95
CA SER A 72 -0.82 -2.59 9.95
C SER A 72 0.41 -1.74 10.19
N ILE A 73 0.86 -1.04 9.14
CA ILE A 73 2.04 -0.20 9.20
C ILE A 73 1.64 1.23 8.84
N THR A 74 2.07 2.18 9.65
CA THR A 74 1.92 3.62 9.41
C THR A 74 3.30 4.19 9.06
N ILE A 75 3.37 4.99 7.99
CA ILE A 75 4.60 5.64 7.52
C ILE A 75 4.29 7.12 7.34
N GLU A 76 4.81 7.94 8.24
CA GLU A 76 4.60 9.38 8.25
C GLU A 76 5.90 10.10 7.86
N ASP A 77 5.79 11.10 6.99
CA ASP A 77 6.87 12.04 6.70
C ASP A 77 6.39 13.49 6.85
N ASP A 78 7.33 14.41 7.09
CA ASP A 78 7.09 15.84 7.15
C ASP A 78 7.44 16.55 5.83
N GLY A 79 7.37 15.83 4.70
CA GLY A 79 7.62 16.35 3.36
C GLY A 79 6.52 17.30 2.85
N ARG A 80 6.54 17.58 1.54
CA ARG A 80 5.59 18.54 0.93
C ARG A 80 4.13 18.05 0.89
N GLY A 81 3.91 16.77 1.10
CA GLY A 81 2.64 16.09 0.84
C GLY A 81 2.32 15.91 -0.65
N ILE A 82 1.59 14.84 -0.97
CA ILE A 82 1.17 14.51 -2.34
C ILE A 82 0.25 15.62 -2.89
N PRO A 83 0.36 16.02 -4.17
CA PRO A 83 -0.57 16.98 -4.77
C PRO A 83 -2.03 16.50 -4.72
N THR A 84 -2.94 17.38 -4.29
CA THR A 84 -4.38 17.09 -4.11
C THR A 84 -5.29 17.79 -5.12
N GLY A 85 -4.72 18.62 -5.99
CA GLY A 85 -5.46 19.29 -7.07
C GLY A 85 -6.04 18.31 -8.10
N ILE A 86 -6.86 18.83 -9.02
CA ILE A 86 -7.45 18.01 -10.09
C ILE A 86 -6.40 17.74 -11.19
N HIS A 87 -6.18 16.47 -11.50
CA HIS A 87 -5.38 16.04 -12.64
C HIS A 87 -6.13 16.30 -13.94
N LYS A 88 -5.51 17.01 -14.88
CA LYS A 88 -6.15 17.51 -16.11
C LYS A 88 -6.72 16.39 -16.99
N ASP A 89 -5.93 15.35 -17.25
CA ASP A 89 -6.33 14.30 -18.21
C ASP A 89 -7.40 13.35 -17.67
N TYR A 90 -7.41 13.13 -16.35
CA TYR A 90 -8.31 12.19 -15.69
C TYR A 90 -9.52 12.87 -15.03
N ASN A 91 -9.50 14.20 -14.92
CA ASN A 91 -10.51 15.01 -14.23
C ASN A 91 -10.87 14.47 -12.83
N LYS A 92 -9.84 14.08 -12.08
CA LYS A 92 -9.91 13.45 -10.76
C LYS A 92 -8.84 14.05 -9.84
N PRO A 93 -8.98 13.95 -8.50
CA PRO A 93 -7.90 14.33 -7.59
C PRO A 93 -6.60 13.62 -7.96
N THR A 94 -5.48 14.33 -7.97
CA THR A 94 -4.17 13.79 -8.34
C THR A 94 -3.77 12.61 -7.46
N LEU A 95 -4.14 12.63 -6.16
CA LEU A 95 -3.98 11.49 -5.27
C LEU A 95 -4.65 10.22 -5.83
N GLU A 96 -5.91 10.31 -6.27
CA GLU A 96 -6.64 9.17 -6.82
C GLU A 96 -5.91 8.61 -8.04
N VAL A 97 -5.41 9.48 -8.93
CA VAL A 97 -4.68 9.07 -10.14
C VAL A 97 -3.42 8.30 -9.78
N ILE A 98 -2.58 8.84 -8.89
CA ILE A 98 -1.31 8.22 -8.46
C ILE A 98 -1.54 6.85 -7.81
N ILE A 99 -2.61 6.69 -7.04
CA ILE A 99 -2.90 5.45 -6.32
C ILE A 99 -3.54 4.39 -7.24
N THR A 100 -4.34 4.79 -8.22
CA THR A 100 -5.18 3.85 -9.00
C THR A 100 -4.65 3.54 -10.41
N HIS A 101 -3.57 4.19 -10.85
CA HIS A 101 -2.99 4.00 -12.18
C HIS A 101 -1.52 3.64 -12.09
N LEU A 102 -1.11 2.64 -12.86
CA LEU A 102 0.31 2.36 -13.11
C LEU A 102 0.91 3.49 -13.94
N HIS A 103 2.21 3.73 -13.73
CA HIS A 103 2.98 4.74 -14.46
C HIS A 103 2.45 6.17 -14.28
N ALA A 104 1.94 6.47 -13.09
CA ALA A 104 1.51 7.81 -12.70
C ALA A 104 2.44 8.34 -11.60
N GLY A 105 3.14 9.45 -11.87
CA GLY A 105 4.08 10.03 -10.91
C GLY A 105 4.80 11.27 -11.43
N GLY A 106 5.37 12.05 -10.51
CA GLY A 106 6.14 13.27 -10.83
C GLY A 106 7.63 13.05 -11.08
N LYS A 107 8.09 11.80 -11.04
CA LYS A 107 9.53 11.42 -11.08
C LYS A 107 10.03 11.04 -12.48
N PHE A 108 9.22 11.25 -13.53
CA PHE A 108 9.60 10.95 -14.92
C PHE A 108 10.50 12.03 -15.52
N ASP A 109 10.32 13.28 -15.09
CA ASP A 109 11.07 14.43 -15.58
C ASP A 109 12.02 14.95 -14.48
N LYS A 110 13.21 15.42 -14.87
CA LYS A 110 14.27 15.93 -13.97
C LYS A 110 13.89 17.17 -13.14
N GLY A 111 12.65 17.66 -13.25
CA GLY A 111 12.21 18.93 -12.67
C GLY A 111 11.77 18.85 -11.21
N SER A 112 11.14 17.76 -10.80
CA SER A 112 10.53 17.66 -9.46
C SER A 112 11.44 17.02 -8.41
N TYR A 113 12.35 16.14 -8.83
CA TYR A 113 13.37 15.50 -7.99
C TYR A 113 14.71 15.47 -8.73
N LYS A 114 15.76 16.01 -8.11
CA LYS A 114 17.10 16.09 -8.72
C LYS A 114 17.84 14.73 -8.65
N ILE A 115 17.54 13.95 -7.62
CA ILE A 115 17.98 12.58 -7.39
C ILE A 115 16.79 11.88 -6.71
N SER A 116 16.29 10.78 -7.28
CA SER A 116 15.24 9.95 -6.65
C SER A 116 15.50 8.48 -6.92
N GLY A 117 15.18 7.62 -5.94
CA GLY A 117 15.18 6.16 -6.11
C GLY A 117 13.95 5.69 -6.91
N GLY A 118 12.80 6.34 -6.72
CA GLY A 118 11.58 6.04 -7.47
C GLY A 118 11.61 6.64 -8.88
N LEU A 119 11.49 5.81 -9.92
CA LEU A 119 11.50 6.26 -11.33
C LEU A 119 10.33 5.74 -12.17
N HIS A 120 9.65 4.69 -11.72
CA HIS A 120 8.67 3.98 -12.55
C HIS A 120 7.24 4.52 -12.43
N GLY A 121 6.91 5.23 -11.35
CA GLY A 121 5.54 5.67 -11.05
C GLY A 121 4.58 4.50 -10.80
N VAL A 122 5.08 3.44 -10.15
CA VAL A 122 4.34 2.17 -9.96
C VAL A 122 4.19 1.81 -8.48
N GLY A 123 5.21 2.04 -7.65
CA GLY A 123 5.31 1.57 -6.26
C GLY A 123 4.03 1.71 -5.43
N ILE A 124 3.60 2.95 -5.18
CA ILE A 124 2.44 3.21 -4.31
C ILE A 124 1.12 2.64 -4.84
N SER A 125 0.96 2.54 -6.17
CA SER A 125 -0.22 1.91 -6.79
C SER A 125 -0.20 0.39 -6.61
N VAL A 126 0.99 -0.23 -6.60
CA VAL A 126 1.16 -1.66 -6.28
C VAL A 126 0.87 -1.94 -4.82
N VAL A 127 1.30 -1.05 -3.91
CA VAL A 127 0.93 -1.10 -2.49
C VAL A 127 -0.59 -1.09 -2.35
N ALA A 128 -1.27 -0.11 -2.94
CA ALA A 128 -2.74 -0.04 -2.90
C ALA A 128 -3.43 -1.25 -3.53
N ALA A 129 -2.85 -1.84 -4.59
CA ALA A 129 -3.38 -3.03 -5.25
C ALA A 129 -3.31 -4.27 -4.35
N CYS A 130 -2.19 -4.45 -3.64
CA CYS A 130 -1.93 -5.59 -2.77
C CYS A 130 -2.60 -5.46 -1.40
N ALA A 131 -2.82 -4.24 -0.92
CA ALA A 131 -3.46 -3.96 0.35
C ALA A 131 -4.97 -4.28 0.35
N GLU A 132 -5.47 -4.86 1.44
CA GLU A 132 -6.92 -4.99 1.65
C GLU A 132 -7.59 -3.62 1.72
N TRP A 133 -7.00 -2.72 2.48
CA TRP A 133 -7.32 -1.31 2.57
C TRP A 133 -6.04 -0.51 2.72
N MET A 134 -6.07 0.76 2.32
CA MET A 134 -5.00 1.74 2.49
C MET A 134 -5.65 3.08 2.83
N PHE A 135 -5.14 3.79 3.83
CA PHE A 135 -5.58 5.14 4.15
C PHE A 135 -4.48 6.13 3.77
N VAL A 136 -4.86 7.28 3.23
CA VAL A 136 -3.89 8.29 2.83
C VAL A 136 -4.31 9.60 3.44
N GLU A 137 -3.40 10.21 4.20
CA GLU A 137 -3.57 11.50 4.84
C GLU A 137 -2.51 12.46 4.33
N ILE A 138 -2.94 13.68 4.00
CA ILE A 138 -2.06 14.69 3.42
C ILE A 138 -2.29 16.02 4.12
N PHE A 139 -1.20 16.62 4.58
CA PHE A 139 -1.17 17.96 5.13
C PHE A 139 -0.54 18.89 4.08
N ARG A 140 -1.35 19.74 3.46
CA ARG A 140 -0.89 20.63 2.39
C ARG A 140 -1.80 21.85 2.26
N ASP A 141 -1.24 23.00 1.94
CA ASP A 141 -2.00 24.24 1.68
C ASP A 141 -2.96 24.61 2.84
N ASN A 142 -2.49 24.48 4.09
CA ASN A 142 -3.27 24.67 5.34
C ASN A 142 -4.54 23.81 5.44
N LYS A 143 -4.57 22.68 4.76
CA LYS A 143 -5.67 21.74 4.77
C LYS A 143 -5.18 20.34 5.09
N TYR A 144 -6.05 19.62 5.79
CA TYR A 144 -5.97 18.19 5.94
C TYR A 144 -6.83 17.53 4.87
N TYR A 145 -6.25 16.54 4.17
CA TYR A 145 -6.96 15.71 3.22
C TYR A 145 -6.88 14.25 3.63
N CYS A 146 -7.95 13.50 3.38
CA CYS A 146 -7.91 12.05 3.56
C CYS A 146 -8.71 11.28 2.52
N GLN A 147 -8.24 10.08 2.20
CA GLN A 147 -8.90 9.17 1.26
C GLN A 147 -8.58 7.71 1.59
N LYS A 148 -9.60 6.84 1.48
CA LYS A 148 -9.43 5.39 1.64
C LYS A 148 -9.46 4.67 0.29
N PHE A 149 -8.56 3.70 0.15
CA PHE A 149 -8.44 2.80 -0.98
C PHE A 149 -8.47 1.35 -0.50
N GLY A 150 -8.63 0.41 -1.43
CA GLY A 150 -8.50 -1.01 -1.15
C GLY A 150 -8.53 -1.83 -2.44
N LYS A 151 -7.69 -2.86 -2.54
CA LYS A 151 -7.57 -3.69 -3.74
C LYS A 151 -7.35 -2.86 -5.02
N GLY A 152 -6.61 -1.76 -4.90
CA GLY A 152 -6.28 -0.84 -5.99
C GLY A 152 -7.43 0.07 -6.43
N LEU A 153 -8.52 0.14 -5.66
CA LEU A 153 -9.70 0.93 -5.99
C LEU A 153 -9.93 2.02 -4.95
N LYS A 154 -10.51 3.14 -5.38
CA LYS A 154 -11.06 4.16 -4.48
C LYS A 154 -12.21 3.57 -3.67
N LEU A 155 -12.18 3.74 -2.35
CA LEU A 155 -13.29 3.39 -1.45
C LEU A 155 -14.05 4.62 -0.93
N THR A 156 -13.39 5.79 -0.85
CA THR A 156 -14.03 7.06 -0.46
C THR A 156 -13.61 8.19 -1.38
N GLU A 157 -14.43 9.23 -1.49
CA GLU A 157 -13.99 10.50 -2.08
C GLU A 157 -12.89 11.16 -1.24
N LEU A 158 -12.07 12.00 -1.89
CA LEU A 158 -11.09 12.82 -1.20
C LEU A 158 -11.83 13.84 -0.32
N LYS A 159 -11.68 13.72 0.99
CA LYS A 159 -12.18 14.71 1.94
C LYS A 159 -11.12 15.79 2.14
N SER A 160 -11.56 17.02 2.39
CA SER A 160 -10.69 18.13 2.76
C SER A 160 -11.33 18.98 3.85
N ILE A 161 -10.59 19.29 4.90
CA ILE A 161 -11.00 20.24 5.95
C ILE A 161 -9.84 21.21 6.27
N PRO A 162 -10.13 22.41 6.79
CA PRO A 162 -9.10 23.30 7.32
C PRO A 162 -8.29 22.60 8.43
N ILE A 163 -6.99 22.89 8.50
CA ILE A 163 -6.12 22.24 9.48
C ILE A 163 -6.48 22.60 10.93
N GLU A 164 -7.10 23.76 11.15
CA GLU A 164 -7.55 24.22 12.45
C GLU A 164 -8.74 23.40 12.99
N GLU A 165 -9.50 22.78 12.09
CA GLU A 165 -10.63 21.90 12.41
C GLU A 165 -10.20 20.44 12.56
N TYR A 166 -8.96 20.12 12.19
CA TYR A 166 -8.41 18.77 12.32
C TYR A 166 -8.09 18.49 13.79
N GLN A 167 -8.92 17.62 14.39
CA GLN A 167 -8.57 16.96 15.64
C GLN A 167 -7.76 15.72 15.32
N LYS A 168 -6.51 15.67 15.81
CA LYS A 168 -5.51 14.65 15.49
C LYS A 168 -6.11 13.24 15.52
N GLN A 169 -6.26 12.65 14.34
CA GLN A 169 -6.39 11.21 14.11
C GLN A 169 -5.27 10.84 13.14
N ASN A 170 -4.06 10.73 13.68
CA ASN A 170 -2.78 10.33 13.07
C ASN A 170 -2.69 10.01 11.56
N GLY A 171 -2.04 10.92 10.81
CA GLY A 171 -0.87 10.62 9.96
C GLY A 171 -1.08 9.86 8.65
N LEU A 172 -0.10 9.91 7.74
CA LEU A 172 -0.15 9.10 6.51
C LEU A 172 -0.15 7.60 6.88
N THR A 173 -1.35 7.03 7.01
CA THR A 173 -1.54 5.66 7.46
C THR A 173 -1.69 4.74 6.26
N CYS A 174 -0.57 4.43 5.59
CA CYS A 174 -0.54 3.36 4.60
C CYS A 174 -0.58 1.97 5.27
N THR A 175 -1.67 1.67 5.96
CA THR A 175 -1.94 0.30 6.37
C THR A 175 -2.09 -0.57 5.13
N ALA A 176 -1.48 -1.76 5.14
CA ALA A 176 -1.81 -2.85 4.24
C ALA A 176 -1.85 -4.14 5.06
N THR A 177 -3.00 -4.83 5.09
CA THR A 177 -3.14 -6.14 5.75
C THR A 177 -2.95 -7.28 4.76
N GLU A 178 -2.47 -8.41 5.26
CA GLU A 178 -2.41 -9.67 4.54
C GLU A 178 -3.81 -10.17 4.20
N LYS A 179 -4.01 -10.59 2.94
CA LYS A 179 -5.11 -11.48 2.63
C LYS A 179 -4.72 -12.86 3.17
N SER A 180 -5.23 -13.21 4.34
CA SER A 180 -5.06 -14.56 4.89
C SER A 180 -5.49 -15.58 3.83
N GLN A 181 -4.55 -16.41 3.39
CA GLN A 181 -4.90 -17.58 2.60
C GLN A 181 -5.52 -18.60 3.54
N GLU A 182 -6.85 -18.77 3.48
CA GLU A 182 -7.50 -19.99 3.96
C GLU A 182 -6.96 -21.17 3.15
N ASN A 183 -5.83 -21.74 3.59
CA ASN A 183 -5.37 -23.03 3.10
C ASN A 183 -6.01 -24.13 3.97
N SER A 184 -6.93 -24.83 3.33
CA SER A 184 -7.42 -26.18 3.61
C SER A 184 -6.60 -26.97 4.64
N LYS A 185 -7.19 -27.20 5.82
CA LYS A 185 -6.76 -28.24 6.77
C LYS A 185 -6.82 -29.60 6.08
N GLN A 186 -5.67 -30.16 5.73
CA GLN A 186 -5.52 -31.61 5.61
C GLN A 186 -5.16 -32.17 6.98
N GLU A 187 -5.93 -33.18 7.39
CA GLU A 187 -5.78 -33.93 8.62
C GLU A 187 -4.36 -34.48 8.81
N THR A 188 -3.80 -34.30 9.99
CA THR A 188 -2.95 -35.34 10.57
C THR A 188 -3.20 -35.41 12.06
N LYS A 189 -4.01 -36.40 12.45
CA LYS A 189 -4.15 -36.86 13.83
C LYS A 189 -2.79 -37.34 14.34
N LYS A 190 -2.34 -36.81 15.48
CA LYS A 190 -1.66 -37.63 16.48
C LYS A 190 -1.93 -37.11 17.88
N ASN A 191 -2.66 -37.92 18.65
CA ASN A 191 -2.95 -37.74 20.06
C ASN A 191 -1.69 -37.94 20.92
N LYS A 192 -1.71 -37.23 22.06
CA LYS A 192 -1.38 -37.61 23.45
C LYS A 192 -0.61 -36.47 24.12
N ASP A 193 -0.76 -36.14 25.39
CA ASP A 193 -1.77 -36.27 26.43
C ASP A 193 -1.24 -35.31 27.54
N THR A 194 -2.13 -34.50 28.14
CA THR A 194 -2.07 -33.89 29.49
C THR A 194 -0.74 -33.35 30.05
N GLU A 195 -0.72 -32.05 30.40
CA GLU A 195 -0.63 -31.62 31.81
C GLU A 195 -0.96 -30.11 31.98
N ASN A 196 -1.56 -29.81 33.14
CA ASN A 196 -2.03 -28.49 33.58
C ASN A 196 -0.90 -27.48 33.78
N GLY A 197 -1.19 -26.21 33.51
CA GLY A 197 -0.40 -25.07 33.98
C GLY A 197 -1.12 -23.75 33.71
N ASN A 198 -1.79 -23.23 34.73
CA ASN A 198 -2.24 -21.84 34.78
C ASN A 198 -1.02 -20.94 34.87
N GLU A 199 -0.76 -20.09 33.89
CA GLU A 199 0.02 -18.87 34.08
C GLU A 199 -0.67 -17.70 33.35
N ASN A 200 -1.14 -16.76 34.17
CA ASN A 200 -1.49 -15.43 33.73
C ASN A 200 -0.19 -14.73 33.35
N GLU A 201 -0.02 -14.39 32.08
CA GLU A 201 0.99 -13.41 31.68
C GLU A 201 0.29 -12.27 30.91
N ASN A 202 0.23 -11.13 31.59
CA ASN A 202 0.07 -9.83 30.95
C ASN A 202 1.32 -9.61 30.10
N GLU A 203 1.23 -9.88 28.81
CA GLU A 203 2.25 -9.42 27.86
C GLU A 203 1.86 -8.01 27.40
N ASN A 204 2.70 -7.05 27.81
CA ASN A 204 2.69 -5.70 27.29
C ASN A 204 2.79 -5.75 25.76
N GLU A 205 1.82 -5.14 25.09
CA GLU A 205 1.83 -4.91 23.65
C GLU A 205 3.06 -4.08 23.28
N ASN A 206 3.99 -4.69 22.52
CA ASN A 206 5.18 -4.02 22.01
C ASN A 206 4.78 -3.11 20.84
N GLU A 207 4.48 -1.84 21.13
CA GLU A 207 4.58 -0.80 20.11
C GLU A 207 6.06 -0.62 19.75
N SER A 208 6.45 -0.96 18.52
CA SER A 208 7.78 -0.68 18.00
C SER A 208 7.70 0.52 17.06
N ASP A 209 8.08 1.69 17.57
CA ASP A 209 8.23 2.90 16.78
C ASP A 209 9.69 3.05 16.35
N VAL A 210 9.90 3.26 15.04
CA VAL A 210 11.22 3.56 14.48
C VAL A 210 11.18 4.95 13.88
N GLU A 211 12.07 5.83 14.35
CA GLU A 211 12.17 7.21 13.89
C GLU A 211 13.50 7.45 13.19
N PHE A 212 13.44 8.03 11.99
CA PHE A 212 14.60 8.51 11.24
C PHE A 212 14.56 10.04 11.18
N SER A 213 15.68 10.68 11.53
CA SER A 213 15.87 12.13 11.39
C SER A 213 17.02 12.41 10.43
N PHE A 214 16.81 13.32 9.49
CA PHE A 214 17.80 13.75 8.49
C PHE A 214 18.32 15.15 8.89
N GLN A 215 19.65 15.31 8.93
CA GLN A 215 20.34 16.57 9.27
C GLN A 215 20.46 17.51 8.07
#